data_AF-A0A455AUE2-F1
#
_entry.id   AF-A0A455AUE2-F1
#
_cell.length_a   1.000
_cell.length_b   1.000
_cell.length_c   1.000
_cell.angle_alpha   90.00
_cell.angle_beta   90.00
_cell.angle_gamma   90.00
#
_symmetry.space_group_name_H-M   'P 1'
#
loop_
_entity.id
_entity.type
_entity.pdbx_description
1 polymer ?
#
loop_
_entity_poly.entity_id
_entity_poly.type
_entity_poly.pdbx_seq_one_letter_code
_entity_poly.pdbx_strand_id
1 'polypeptide(L)'
;MLGPRVWSSVRQGLSRALSSTVGGWASGEGRKVDISGIYPPVTTPFTATAEVDYGKLEENLHKLSTFPFRALSVIAKLGCILNVIKGRMKSKLWSNFTREYYTAMKMNESELPVLLWPRCKTQCTWEGVASLAGFVVQGSNGEFPFLTSSERLEVVSRVRQALPRDKLLLAGSGCESTQATVEMTVSMAQVGADAAMVVTPCYYHGRMNSAALIHHYTKVADLSPIPVVLYSVPANTGLDLPVDAVVTLSKHPNIVGIKDSGGDVTRIGLIVHKTRRQDFQVLAGSAGFLLASYAVGAVGGVCALANVLGAQVCQLERLCLTGQWEDAQKLQHRLIEPNTAISTCSSTIC
;
A
#
# COMPACT_ATOMS: atom_id res chain seq x y z
N MET A 1 -5.50 21.47 27.94
CA MET A 1 -5.66 20.29 28.82
C MET A 1 -7.14 19.95 28.92
N LEU A 2 -7.63 19.02 28.10
CA LEU A 2 -9.00 18.50 28.22
C LEU A 2 -8.95 17.28 29.15
N GLY A 3 -9.72 17.34 30.23
CA GLY A 3 -9.55 16.48 31.41
C GLY A 3 -10.12 15.06 31.30
N PRO A 4 -9.83 14.21 32.32
CA PRO A 4 -10.14 12.77 32.37
C PRO A 4 -11.63 12.39 32.25
N ARG A 5 -12.57 13.35 32.35
CA ARG A 5 -14.02 13.11 32.23
C ARG A 5 -14.51 12.84 30.81
N VAL A 6 -13.79 13.30 29.78
CA VAL A 6 -14.17 13.02 28.37
C VAL A 6 -13.85 11.56 28.02
N TRP A 7 -12.76 11.03 28.55
CA TRP A 7 -12.32 9.65 28.31
C TRP A 7 -13.19 8.58 29.02
N SER A 8 -13.79 8.91 30.17
CA SER A 8 -14.74 8.01 30.84
C SER A 8 -16.04 7.84 30.06
N SER A 9 -16.52 8.90 29.40
CA SER A 9 -17.74 8.85 28.57
C SER A 9 -17.55 8.05 27.29
N VAL A 10 -16.35 8.07 26.68
CA VAL A 10 -16.01 7.22 25.53
C VAL A 10 -15.95 5.74 25.93
N ARG A 11 -15.34 5.40 27.08
CA ARG A 11 -15.31 4.01 27.60
C ARG A 11 -16.70 3.46 27.95
N GLN A 12 -17.56 4.28 28.55
CA GLN A 12 -18.94 3.89 28.84
C GLN A 12 -19.81 3.79 27.58
N GLY A 13 -19.57 4.66 26.59
CA GLY A 13 -20.20 4.57 25.26
C GLY A 13 -19.83 3.28 24.53
N LEU A 14 -18.55 2.89 24.55
CA LEU A 14 -18.06 1.63 23.99
C LEU A 14 -18.65 0.40 24.70
N SER A 15 -18.73 0.41 26.04
CA SER A 15 -19.32 -0.73 26.79
C SER A 15 -20.84 -0.87 26.58
N ARG A 16 -21.56 0.25 26.40
CA ARG A 16 -23.01 0.21 26.09
C ARG A 16 -23.27 -0.18 24.64
N ALA A 17 -22.49 0.34 23.68
CA ALA A 17 -22.57 -0.06 22.28
C ALA A 17 -22.23 -1.56 22.08
N LEU A 18 -21.27 -2.09 22.86
CA LEU A 18 -20.97 -3.53 22.86
C LEU A 18 -22.09 -4.39 23.45
N SER A 19 -22.96 -3.84 24.31
CA SER A 19 -24.08 -4.57 24.92
C SER A 19 -25.40 -4.41 24.16
N SER A 20 -25.63 -3.30 23.45
CA SER A 20 -26.88 -3.05 22.71
C SER A 20 -26.84 -3.54 21.26
N THR A 21 -25.68 -3.93 20.72
CA THR A 21 -25.54 -4.41 19.33
C THR A 21 -25.54 -5.94 19.21
N VAL A 22 -25.71 -6.67 20.34
CA VAL A 22 -25.71 -8.15 20.36
C VAL A 22 -27.05 -8.75 19.91
N GLY A 23 -28.09 -7.94 19.71
CA GLY A 23 -29.38 -8.38 19.21
C GLY A 23 -29.66 -7.83 17.81
N GLY A 24 -29.20 -8.52 16.76
CA GLY A 24 -29.63 -8.19 15.40
C GLY A 24 -28.66 -8.40 14.24
N TRP A 25 -27.54 -9.11 14.42
CA TRP A 25 -26.72 -9.57 13.29
C TRP A 25 -26.99 -11.05 13.09
N ALA A 26 -28.16 -11.34 12.53
CA ALA A 26 -28.40 -12.62 11.88
C ALA A 26 -27.31 -12.81 10.81
N SER A 27 -26.69 -13.99 10.82
CA SER A 27 -25.70 -14.48 9.88
C SER A 27 -25.98 -14.05 8.43
N GLY A 28 -25.39 -12.93 8.01
CA GLY A 28 -25.29 -12.58 6.60
C GLY A 28 -24.22 -13.46 5.98
N GLU A 29 -24.54 -14.15 4.88
CA GLU A 29 -23.56 -14.82 4.03
C GLU A 29 -22.34 -13.90 3.85
N GLY A 30 -21.20 -14.32 4.38
CA GLY A 30 -20.00 -13.51 4.44
C GLY A 30 -19.60 -13.08 3.03
N ARG A 31 -19.74 -11.78 2.74
CA ARG A 31 -19.32 -11.20 1.47
C ARG A 31 -17.79 -11.33 1.39
N LYS A 32 -17.33 -12.38 0.72
CA LYS A 32 -15.92 -12.68 0.53
C LYS A 32 -15.28 -11.52 -0.24
N VAL A 33 -14.37 -10.79 0.43
CA VAL A 33 -13.68 -9.64 -0.18
C VAL A 33 -12.51 -10.17 -1.00
N ASP A 34 -12.57 -9.97 -2.31
CA ASP A 34 -11.47 -10.25 -3.22
C ASP A 34 -10.49 -9.07 -3.23
N ILE A 35 -9.28 -9.27 -2.69
CA ILE A 35 -8.24 -8.25 -2.62
C ILE A 35 -7.25 -8.31 -3.80
N SER A 36 -7.54 -9.06 -4.86
CA SER A 36 -6.69 -9.10 -6.06
C SER A 36 -6.55 -7.73 -6.72
N GLY A 37 -5.48 -7.55 -7.49
CA GLY A 37 -5.24 -6.33 -8.26
C GLY A 37 -4.13 -5.41 -7.73
N ILE A 38 -4.02 -4.23 -8.36
CA ILE A 38 -3.03 -3.19 -8.00
C ILE A 38 -3.64 -2.10 -7.11
N TYR A 39 -2.92 -1.78 -6.04
CA TYR A 39 -3.27 -0.75 -5.05
C TYR A 39 -2.11 0.24 -4.86
N PRO A 40 -2.20 1.50 -5.33
CA PRO A 40 -1.28 2.53 -4.90
C PRO A 40 -1.52 2.88 -3.43
N PRO A 41 -0.45 2.99 -2.61
CA PRO A 41 -0.58 3.54 -1.28
C PRO A 41 -0.70 5.06 -1.34
N VAL A 42 -1.75 5.63 -0.73
CA VAL A 42 -1.97 7.07 -0.64
C VAL A 42 -0.97 7.67 0.34
N THR A 43 -0.19 8.64 -0.14
CA THR A 43 0.73 9.45 0.66
C THR A 43 -0.03 10.54 1.41
N THR A 44 0.29 10.77 2.68
CA THR A 44 -0.29 11.88 3.46
C THR A 44 0.53 13.14 3.22
N PRO A 45 -0.01 14.19 2.60
CA PRO A 45 0.71 15.46 2.46
C PRO A 45 0.69 16.25 3.78
N PHE A 46 1.78 16.96 4.05
CA PHE A 46 1.92 17.82 5.21
C PHE A 46 2.19 19.27 4.80
N THR A 47 1.71 20.21 5.61
CA THR A 47 2.04 21.63 5.49
C THR A 47 3.48 21.89 5.97
N ALA A 48 3.97 23.11 5.76
CA ALA A 48 5.27 23.53 6.30
C ALA A 48 5.35 23.51 7.84
N THR A 49 4.20 23.46 8.52
CA THR A 49 4.09 23.39 9.99
C THR A 49 3.88 21.96 10.50
N ALA A 50 4.06 20.94 9.64
CA ALA A 50 3.88 19.52 9.96
C ALA A 50 2.44 19.11 10.33
N GLU A 51 1.44 19.89 9.91
CA GLU A 51 0.03 19.50 9.99
C GLU A 51 -0.39 18.77 8.71
N VAL A 52 -1.39 17.90 8.78
CA VAL A 52 -1.92 17.22 7.59
C VAL A 52 -2.58 18.24 6.64
N ASP A 53 -2.14 18.27 5.39
CA ASP A 53 -2.71 19.14 4.35
C ASP A 53 -3.88 18.42 3.64
N TYR A 54 -5.07 18.51 4.23
CA TYR A 54 -6.27 17.87 3.68
C TYR A 54 -6.65 18.39 2.29
N GLY A 55 -6.40 19.67 1.99
CA GLY A 55 -6.66 20.23 0.67
C GLY A 55 -5.76 19.60 -0.39
N LYS A 56 -4.47 19.41 -0.06
CA LYS A 56 -3.54 18.70 -0.93
C LYS A 56 -3.86 17.21 -1.08
N LEU A 57 -4.37 16.59 -0.01
CA LEU A 57 -4.80 15.19 -0.04
C LEU A 57 -5.93 15.00 -1.06
N GLU A 58 -6.95 15.86 -1.01
CA GLU A 58 -8.08 15.84 -1.96
C GLU A 58 -7.63 16.11 -3.40
N GLU A 59 -6.72 17.08 -3.61
CA GLU A 59 -6.11 17.35 -4.92
C GLU A 59 -5.37 16.13 -5.47
N ASN A 60 -4.62 15.41 -4.63
CA ASN A 60 -3.88 14.22 -5.02
C ASN A 60 -4.82 13.05 -5.34
N LEU A 61 -5.90 12.87 -4.56
CA LEU A 61 -6.91 11.84 -4.80
C LEU A 61 -7.64 12.07 -6.13
N HIS A 62 -7.99 13.33 -6.43
CA HIS A 62 -8.59 13.66 -7.72
C HIS A 62 -7.66 13.31 -8.89
N LYS A 63 -6.35 13.53 -8.74
CA LYS A 63 -5.37 13.14 -9.78
C LYS A 63 -5.32 11.63 -9.99
N LEU A 64 -5.35 10.87 -8.89
CA LEU A 64 -5.35 9.41 -8.93
C LEU A 64 -6.66 8.83 -9.49
N SER A 65 -7.79 9.52 -9.30
CA SER A 65 -9.10 9.10 -9.85
C SER A 65 -9.27 9.45 -11.33
N THR A 66 -8.59 10.48 -11.85
CA THR A 66 -8.61 10.87 -13.28
C THR A 66 -7.71 10.03 -14.20
N PHE A 67 -7.45 8.77 -13.82
CA PHE A 67 -6.64 7.84 -14.63
C PHE A 67 -7.30 7.56 -15.99
N PRO A 68 -6.56 7.49 -17.13
CA PRO A 68 -5.11 7.52 -17.27
C PRO A 68 -4.52 8.93 -17.25
N PHE A 69 -3.42 9.12 -16.51
CA PHE A 69 -2.65 10.35 -16.54
C PHE A 69 -2.34 10.75 -17.98
N ARG A 70 -2.83 11.91 -18.44
CA ARG A 70 -2.26 12.58 -19.60
C ARG A 70 -0.79 12.85 -19.27
N ALA A 71 0.11 12.09 -19.88
CA ALA A 71 1.54 12.00 -19.56
C ALA A 71 2.36 13.28 -19.86
N LEU A 72 1.80 14.47 -19.66
CA LEU A 72 2.37 15.74 -20.13
C LEU A 72 2.94 16.65 -19.03
N SER A 73 2.88 16.31 -17.74
CA SER A 73 3.28 17.27 -16.70
C SER A 73 4.15 16.74 -15.54
N VAL A 74 4.59 15.48 -15.56
CA VAL A 74 5.40 14.92 -14.45
C VAL A 74 6.87 15.39 -14.49
N ILE A 75 7.36 15.89 -15.63
CA ILE A 75 8.76 16.39 -15.75
C ILE A 75 8.98 17.65 -14.88
N ALA A 76 7.96 18.50 -14.69
CA ALA A 76 8.08 19.71 -13.87
C ALA A 76 8.14 19.43 -12.36
N LYS A 77 7.50 18.35 -11.88
CA LYS A 77 7.52 17.98 -10.44
C LYS A 77 8.74 17.16 -10.05
N LEU A 78 9.36 16.42 -10.98
CA LEU A 78 10.67 15.79 -10.77
C LEU A 78 11.77 16.84 -10.51
N GLY A 79 11.64 18.05 -11.06
CA GLY A 79 12.56 19.16 -10.78
C GLY A 79 12.61 19.59 -9.29
N CYS A 80 11.49 19.51 -8.58
CA CYS A 80 11.45 19.81 -7.14
C CYS A 80 12.09 18.69 -6.30
N ILE A 81 11.89 17.43 -6.68
CA ILE A 81 12.51 16.26 -6.00
C ILE A 81 14.03 16.26 -6.23
N LEU A 82 14.49 16.64 -7.42
CA LEU A 82 15.91 16.72 -7.77
C LEU A 82 16.66 17.88 -7.07
N ASN A 83 15.98 18.98 -6.74
CA ASN A 83 16.59 20.07 -5.99
C ASN A 83 16.91 19.69 -4.52
N VAL A 84 16.13 18.77 -3.94
CA VAL A 84 16.43 18.22 -2.60
C VAL A 84 17.64 17.28 -2.64
N ILE A 85 17.85 16.55 -3.76
CA ILE A 85 18.99 15.65 -3.97
C ILE A 85 20.31 16.43 -4.12
N LYS A 86 20.28 17.63 -4.72
CA LYS A 86 21.45 18.50 -4.94
C LYS A 86 22.16 18.92 -3.65
N GLY A 87 21.45 18.96 -2.52
CA GLY A 87 22.01 19.37 -1.23
C GLY A 87 22.76 18.28 -0.46
N ARG A 88 22.63 16.99 -0.84
CA ARG A 88 23.09 15.85 0.00
C ARG A 88 24.09 14.89 -0.66
N MET A 89 24.39 15.00 -1.97
CA MET A 89 25.37 14.13 -2.64
C MET A 89 26.78 14.74 -2.70
N LYS A 90 27.81 13.95 -2.36
CA LYS A 90 29.22 14.30 -2.56
C LYS A 90 29.50 14.55 -4.06
N SER A 91 30.26 15.60 -4.35
CA SER A 91 30.45 16.22 -5.68
C SER A 91 30.79 15.28 -6.85
N LYS A 92 31.43 14.13 -6.59
CA LYS A 92 31.80 13.14 -7.63
C LYS A 92 30.64 12.26 -8.11
N LEU A 93 29.64 11.96 -7.27
CA LEU A 93 28.45 11.23 -7.71
C LEU A 93 27.50 12.16 -8.49
N TRP A 94 27.43 13.43 -8.07
CA TRP A 94 26.68 14.46 -8.80
C TRP A 94 27.28 14.73 -10.19
N SER A 95 28.60 14.73 -10.36
CA SER A 95 29.22 14.97 -11.68
C SER A 95 28.95 13.85 -12.69
N ASN A 96 28.81 12.59 -12.24
CA ASN A 96 28.47 11.47 -13.12
C ASN A 96 26.97 11.44 -13.42
N PHE A 97 26.13 11.66 -12.39
CA PHE A 97 24.68 11.78 -12.55
C PHE A 97 24.31 12.94 -13.49
N THR A 98 24.91 14.12 -13.32
CA THR A 98 24.66 15.27 -14.20
C THR A 98 25.23 15.08 -15.60
N ARG A 99 26.33 14.36 -15.83
CA ARG A 99 26.84 14.19 -17.20
C ARG A 99 25.95 13.30 -18.06
N GLU A 100 25.31 12.29 -17.48
CA GLU A 100 24.34 11.45 -18.21
C GLU A 100 22.95 12.11 -18.30
N TYR A 101 22.52 12.83 -17.26
CA TYR A 101 21.19 13.49 -17.23
C TYR A 101 21.14 14.86 -17.94
N TYR A 102 22.20 15.69 -17.89
CA TYR A 102 22.24 16.98 -18.62
C TYR A 102 22.50 16.81 -20.12
N THR A 103 23.11 15.70 -20.55
CA THR A 103 23.24 15.41 -21.99
C THR A 103 21.86 15.18 -22.62
N ALA A 104 20.88 14.71 -21.84
CA ALA A 104 19.48 14.60 -22.25
C ALA A 104 18.71 15.94 -22.25
N MET A 105 19.18 16.98 -21.56
CA MET A 105 18.49 18.28 -21.43
C MET A 105 19.01 19.38 -22.38
N LYS A 106 20.06 19.14 -23.17
CA LYS A 106 20.58 20.10 -24.16
C LYS A 106 20.14 19.81 -25.60
N MET A 107 18.97 19.23 -25.80
CA MET A 107 18.39 19.06 -27.14
C MET A 107 17.24 20.05 -27.35
N ASN A 108 17.28 20.77 -28.47
CA ASN A 108 16.29 21.78 -28.83
C ASN A 108 14.88 21.16 -28.96
N GLU A 109 13.83 21.97 -28.73
CA GLU A 109 12.42 21.55 -28.73
C GLU A 109 11.92 20.87 -30.03
N SER A 110 12.67 20.98 -31.13
CA SER A 110 12.39 20.26 -32.39
C SER A 110 13.05 18.87 -32.49
N GLU A 111 13.87 18.46 -31.52
CA GLU A 111 14.60 17.18 -31.46
C GLU A 111 14.18 16.29 -30.27
N LEU A 112 13.07 16.62 -29.59
CA LEU A 112 12.48 15.82 -28.52
C LEU A 112 11.37 14.83 -28.97
N PRO A 113 11.59 13.97 -29.99
CA PRO A 113 10.94 12.68 -30.03
C PRO A 113 11.96 11.59 -29.69
N VAL A 114 11.59 10.68 -28.78
CA VAL A 114 12.27 9.39 -28.54
C VAL A 114 13.53 9.47 -27.67
N LEU A 115 13.39 9.41 -26.34
CA LEU A 115 14.28 8.58 -25.49
C LEU A 115 13.71 8.42 -24.06
N LEU A 116 12.87 7.39 -23.93
CA LEU A 116 12.60 6.55 -22.73
C LEU A 116 11.60 5.41 -23.09
N TRP A 117 11.21 5.32 -24.36
CA TRP A 117 10.59 4.18 -25.02
C TRP A 117 10.99 4.29 -26.50
N PRO A 118 11.78 3.38 -27.08
CA PRO A 118 11.90 3.31 -28.54
C PRO A 118 10.49 3.16 -29.08
N ARG A 119 10.13 3.89 -30.15
CA ARG A 119 8.86 3.76 -30.86
C ARG A 119 8.56 2.28 -31.13
N CYS A 120 7.84 1.63 -30.22
CA CYS A 120 7.25 0.33 -30.45
C CYS A 120 6.12 0.60 -31.45
N LYS A 121 6.33 0.18 -32.71
CA LYS A 121 5.39 0.37 -33.83
C LYS A 121 4.10 -0.45 -33.68
N THR A 122 3.92 -1.17 -32.57
CA THR A 122 2.61 -1.66 -32.14
C THR A 122 1.93 -0.57 -31.33
N GLN A 123 1.18 0.26 -32.04
CA GLN A 123 0.15 1.11 -31.45
C GLN A 123 -0.97 0.20 -30.93
N CYS A 124 -0.72 -0.50 -29.82
CA CYS A 124 -1.78 -1.14 -29.06
C CYS A 124 -2.66 -0.01 -28.54
N THR A 125 -3.88 0.07 -29.04
CA THR A 125 -4.87 1.07 -28.63
C THR A 125 -5.04 1.03 -27.11
N TRP A 126 -4.96 2.21 -26.49
CA TRP A 126 -5.06 2.42 -25.04
C TRP A 126 -6.47 2.18 -24.48
N GLU A 127 -7.39 1.70 -25.30
CA GLU A 127 -8.85 1.67 -25.10
C GLU A 127 -9.32 0.52 -24.17
N GLY A 128 -8.44 0.03 -23.29
CA GLY A 128 -8.78 -0.95 -22.25
C GLY A 128 -7.82 -0.96 -21.05
N VAL A 129 -7.08 0.14 -20.85
CA VAL A 129 -5.88 0.17 -20.00
C VAL A 129 -6.17 0.71 -18.58
N ALA A 130 -5.98 -0.18 -17.61
CA ALA A 130 -5.71 0.03 -16.18
C ALA A 130 -6.83 0.62 -15.29
N SER A 131 -7.65 -0.24 -14.72
CA SER A 131 -8.39 0.08 -13.49
C SER A 131 -7.62 -0.44 -12.29
N LEU A 132 -7.15 0.46 -11.42
CA LEU A 132 -6.72 0.10 -10.07
C LEU A 132 -7.83 -0.66 -9.36
N ALA A 133 -7.49 -1.66 -8.54
CA ALA A 133 -8.47 -2.40 -7.75
C ALA A 133 -8.98 -1.58 -6.56
N GLY A 134 -8.12 -0.72 -6.03
CA GLY A 134 -8.43 0.10 -4.89
C GLY A 134 -7.24 0.94 -4.44
N PHE A 135 -7.27 1.36 -3.19
CA PHE A 135 -6.22 2.16 -2.57
C PHE A 135 -5.87 1.62 -1.20
N VAL A 136 -4.59 1.73 -0.86
CA VAL A 136 -4.12 1.51 0.52
C VAL A 136 -3.93 2.87 1.18
N VAL A 137 -4.55 3.08 2.34
CA VAL A 137 -4.47 4.34 3.09
C VAL A 137 -3.89 4.06 4.46
N GLN A 138 -3.11 4.99 5.01
CA GLN A 138 -2.43 4.79 6.29
C GLN A 138 -1.51 3.55 6.35
N GLY A 139 -0.98 3.12 5.19
CA GLY A 139 0.17 2.20 5.15
C GLY A 139 1.50 2.93 5.40
N SER A 140 2.64 2.24 5.31
CA SER A 140 3.96 2.86 5.56
C SER A 140 4.23 4.12 4.72
N ASN A 141 3.90 4.10 3.42
CA ASN A 141 4.04 5.28 2.54
C ASN A 141 3.01 6.40 2.81
N GLY A 142 2.01 6.13 3.64
CA GLY A 142 1.07 7.13 4.14
C GLY A 142 1.55 7.80 5.43
N GLU A 143 2.76 7.47 5.89
CA GLU A 143 3.41 8.12 7.04
C GLU A 143 2.61 8.01 8.35
N PHE A 144 1.83 6.93 8.49
CA PHE A 144 0.95 6.69 9.65
C PHE A 144 1.63 6.83 11.04
N PRO A 145 2.94 6.55 11.24
CA PRO A 145 3.58 6.75 12.55
C PRO A 145 3.68 8.22 12.98
N PHE A 146 3.57 9.17 12.05
CA PHE A 146 3.64 10.61 12.33
C PHE A 146 2.28 11.25 12.61
N LEU A 147 1.19 10.50 12.45
CA LEU A 147 -0.16 11.02 12.64
C LEU A 147 -0.72 10.64 14.02
N THR A 148 -1.49 11.55 14.59
CA THR A 148 -2.37 11.25 15.71
C THR A 148 -3.48 10.27 15.31
N SER A 149 -4.08 9.58 16.28
CA SER A 149 -5.20 8.67 16.02
C SER A 149 -6.37 9.35 15.29
N SER A 150 -6.67 10.61 15.63
CA SER A 150 -7.71 11.40 14.96
C SER A 150 -7.36 11.72 13.52
N GLU A 151 -6.12 12.10 13.22
CA GLU A 151 -5.69 12.38 11.84
C GLU A 151 -5.70 11.11 10.99
N ARG A 152 -5.27 9.96 11.55
CA ARG A 152 -5.34 8.67 10.86
C ARG A 152 -6.77 8.35 10.42
N LEU A 153 -7.76 8.57 11.29
CA LEU A 153 -9.18 8.34 10.99
C LEU A 153 -9.72 9.35 9.98
N GLU A 154 -9.37 10.63 10.12
CA GLU A 154 -9.82 11.68 9.21
C GLU A 154 -9.29 11.43 7.79
N VAL A 155 -8.03 11.04 7.64
CA VAL A 155 -7.46 10.68 6.33
C VAL A 155 -8.23 9.53 5.68
N VAL A 156 -8.55 8.46 6.43
CA VAL A 156 -9.35 7.34 5.90
C VAL A 156 -10.75 7.82 5.49
N SER A 157 -11.42 8.62 6.34
CA SER A 157 -12.75 9.18 6.08
C SER A 157 -12.78 10.02 4.79
N ARG A 158 -11.83 10.94 4.62
CA ARG A 158 -11.71 11.80 3.43
C ARG A 158 -11.44 10.99 2.17
N VAL A 159 -10.53 10.02 2.25
CA VAL A 159 -10.23 9.16 1.11
C VAL A 159 -11.46 8.34 0.72
N ARG A 160 -12.21 7.80 1.69
CA ARG A 160 -13.45 7.06 1.39
C ARG A 160 -14.49 7.92 0.68
N GLN A 161 -14.65 9.18 1.09
CA GLN A 161 -15.58 10.13 0.47
C GLN A 161 -15.20 10.47 -0.98
N ALA A 162 -13.91 10.55 -1.29
CA ALA A 162 -13.41 10.83 -2.63
C ALA A 162 -13.39 9.60 -3.56
N LEU A 163 -13.45 8.40 -3.01
CA LEU A 163 -13.30 7.16 -3.77
C LEU A 163 -14.64 6.62 -4.31
N PRO A 164 -14.68 6.21 -5.60
CA PRO A 164 -15.81 5.45 -6.14
C PRO A 164 -16.13 4.20 -5.30
N ARG A 165 -17.42 3.89 -5.14
CA ARG A 165 -17.90 2.81 -4.26
C ARG A 165 -17.47 1.41 -4.71
N ASP A 166 -17.11 1.25 -5.98
CA ASP A 166 -16.58 0.00 -6.57
C ASP A 166 -15.08 -0.19 -6.30
N LYS A 167 -14.38 0.80 -5.72
CA LYS A 167 -12.97 0.71 -5.34
C LYS A 167 -12.80 0.35 -3.87
N LEU A 168 -12.00 -0.69 -3.63
CA LEU A 168 -11.65 -1.14 -2.29
C LEU A 168 -10.74 -0.14 -1.58
N LEU A 169 -11.04 0.12 -0.31
CA LEU A 169 -10.23 0.92 0.58
C LEU A 169 -9.60 0.02 1.66
N LEU A 170 -8.32 -0.28 1.49
CA LEU A 170 -7.53 -1.03 2.46
C LEU A 170 -6.90 -0.04 3.46
N ALA A 171 -7.38 -0.01 4.70
CA ALA A 171 -6.92 0.96 5.71
C ALA A 171 -5.87 0.33 6.64
N GLY A 172 -4.73 0.99 6.80
CA GLY A 172 -3.65 0.59 7.69
C GLY A 172 -3.97 0.90 9.14
N SER A 173 -4.50 -0.09 9.87
CA SER A 173 -4.98 0.09 11.26
C SER A 173 -4.02 -0.41 12.33
N GLY A 174 -2.93 -1.08 11.94
CA GLY A 174 -1.97 -1.67 12.88
C GLY A 174 -1.38 -0.65 13.85
N CYS A 175 -1.23 -1.09 15.10
CA CYS A 175 -0.60 -0.41 16.22
C CYS A 175 0.25 -1.44 17.01
N GLU A 176 1.13 -0.98 17.90
CA GLU A 176 1.98 -1.89 18.69
C GLU A 176 1.17 -2.76 19.68
N SER A 177 0.09 -2.22 20.27
CA SER A 177 -0.76 -2.99 21.17
C SER A 177 -1.96 -3.60 20.43
N THR A 178 -2.32 -4.83 20.82
CA THR A 178 -3.49 -5.53 20.27
C THR A 178 -4.78 -4.73 20.51
N GLN A 179 -4.97 -4.17 21.70
CA GLN A 179 -6.15 -3.40 22.04
C GLN A 179 -6.27 -2.12 21.19
N ALA A 180 -5.18 -1.36 21.02
CA ALA A 180 -5.20 -0.17 20.17
C ALA A 180 -5.42 -0.53 18.69
N THR A 181 -4.92 -1.68 18.24
CA THR A 181 -5.16 -2.19 16.88
C THR A 181 -6.64 -2.53 16.67
N VAL A 182 -7.29 -3.18 17.65
CA VAL A 182 -8.74 -3.45 17.62
C VAL A 182 -9.52 -2.13 17.53
N GLU A 183 -9.24 -1.18 18.42
CA GLU A 183 -9.94 0.11 18.47
C GLU A 183 -9.79 0.91 17.17
N MET A 184 -8.57 0.96 16.63
CA MET A 184 -8.28 1.62 15.35
C MET A 184 -8.99 0.91 14.19
N THR A 185 -8.98 -0.42 14.17
CA THR A 185 -9.64 -1.22 13.12
C THR A 185 -11.15 -0.99 13.11
N VAL A 186 -11.80 -1.06 14.27
CA VAL A 186 -13.25 -0.78 14.40
C VAL A 186 -13.56 0.66 13.98
N SER A 187 -12.75 1.63 14.39
CA SER A 187 -12.95 3.04 14.04
C SER A 187 -12.76 3.29 12.55
N MET A 188 -11.76 2.67 11.91
CA MET A 188 -11.52 2.77 10.47
C MET A 188 -12.66 2.11 9.66
N ALA A 189 -13.23 1.02 10.16
CA ALA A 189 -14.41 0.42 9.55
C ALA A 189 -15.63 1.36 9.59
N GLN A 190 -15.85 2.07 10.71
CA GLN A 190 -16.96 3.03 10.86
C GLN A 190 -16.87 4.21 9.88
N VAL A 191 -15.65 4.64 9.52
CA VAL A 191 -15.43 5.67 8.50
C VAL A 191 -15.32 5.11 7.07
N GLY A 192 -15.58 3.82 6.89
CA GLY A 192 -15.82 3.18 5.60
C GLY A 192 -14.62 2.47 4.97
N ALA A 193 -13.63 2.03 5.74
CA ALA A 193 -12.64 1.07 5.24
C ALA A 193 -13.33 -0.27 4.85
N ASP A 194 -12.91 -0.86 3.74
CA ASP A 194 -13.45 -2.15 3.26
C ASP A 194 -12.70 -3.34 3.85
N ALA A 195 -11.40 -3.17 4.16
CA ALA A 195 -10.59 -4.13 4.91
C ALA A 195 -9.47 -3.41 5.67
N ALA A 196 -8.98 -4.06 6.72
CA ALA A 196 -7.93 -3.56 7.60
C ALA A 196 -6.58 -4.23 7.28
N MET A 197 -5.58 -3.44 6.88
CA MET A 197 -4.21 -3.91 6.68
C MET A 197 -3.40 -3.71 7.97
N VAL A 198 -3.03 -4.81 8.63
CA VAL A 198 -2.46 -4.77 9.99
C VAL A 198 -0.97 -5.11 9.97
N VAL A 199 -0.13 -4.09 10.17
CA VAL A 199 1.33 -4.26 10.28
C VAL A 199 1.68 -5.10 11.50
N THR A 200 2.73 -5.91 11.39
CA THR A 200 3.25 -6.71 12.49
C THR A 200 3.81 -5.80 13.61
N PRO A 201 3.35 -5.93 14.87
CA PRO A 201 3.97 -5.21 15.99
C PRO A 201 5.46 -5.51 16.07
N CYS A 202 6.30 -4.50 16.29
CA CYS A 202 7.74 -4.66 16.11
C CYS A 202 8.63 -4.00 17.16
N TYR A 203 8.11 -3.11 18.02
CA TYR A 203 8.94 -2.43 19.01
C TYR A 203 9.67 -3.43 19.93
N TYR A 204 8.96 -4.50 20.34
CA TYR A 204 9.51 -5.61 21.13
C TYR A 204 9.85 -6.82 20.26
N HIS A 205 10.46 -6.64 19.08
CA HIS A 205 10.71 -7.69 18.07
C HIS A 205 11.28 -9.00 18.64
N GLY A 206 12.19 -8.96 19.63
CA GLY A 206 12.73 -10.16 20.29
C GLY A 206 11.71 -11.02 21.05
N ARG A 207 10.49 -10.52 21.25
CA ARG A 207 9.35 -11.23 21.87
C ARG A 207 8.20 -11.49 20.88
N MET A 208 8.28 -10.99 19.66
CA MET A 208 7.26 -11.15 18.62
C MET A 208 7.42 -12.51 17.91
N ASN A 209 7.32 -13.59 18.67
CA ASN A 209 7.35 -14.96 18.15
C ASN A 209 5.99 -15.35 17.50
N SER A 210 5.95 -16.50 16.84
CA SER A 210 4.73 -16.97 16.16
C SER A 210 3.51 -17.00 17.07
N ALA A 211 3.64 -17.47 18.32
CA ALA A 211 2.51 -17.54 19.26
C ALA A 211 1.95 -16.15 19.61
N ALA A 212 2.84 -15.17 19.86
CA ALA A 212 2.44 -13.79 20.15
C ALA A 212 1.74 -13.15 18.94
N LEU A 213 2.28 -13.34 17.74
CA LEU A 213 1.73 -12.79 16.51
C LEU A 213 0.39 -13.46 16.12
N ILE A 214 0.30 -14.79 16.25
CA ILE A 214 -0.97 -15.52 16.06
C ILE A 214 -2.03 -14.97 17.02
N HIS A 215 -1.71 -14.80 18.30
CA HIS A 215 -2.65 -14.27 19.28
C HIS A 215 -3.10 -12.84 18.93
N HIS A 216 -2.15 -11.97 18.57
CA HIS A 216 -2.45 -10.58 18.16
C HIS A 216 -3.42 -10.53 16.98
N TYR A 217 -3.07 -11.19 15.87
CA TYR A 217 -3.88 -11.15 14.65
C TYR A 217 -5.22 -11.86 14.82
N THR A 218 -5.28 -12.98 15.54
CA THR A 218 -6.54 -13.67 15.84
C THR A 218 -7.46 -12.75 16.62
N LYS A 219 -6.97 -12.09 17.67
CA LYS A 219 -7.78 -11.17 18.49
C LYS A 219 -8.29 -9.97 17.69
N VAL A 220 -7.48 -9.44 16.79
CA VAL A 220 -7.89 -8.34 15.88
C VAL A 220 -8.96 -8.84 14.91
N ALA A 221 -8.76 -10.01 14.30
CA ALA A 221 -9.70 -10.57 13.34
C ALA A 221 -11.03 -11.02 13.97
N ASP A 222 -11.02 -11.52 15.21
CA ASP A 222 -12.21 -11.88 15.99
C ASP A 222 -13.13 -10.68 16.24
N LEU A 223 -12.55 -9.49 16.45
CA LEU A 223 -13.27 -8.27 16.84
C LEU A 223 -13.43 -7.26 15.70
N SER A 224 -12.83 -7.53 14.54
CA SER A 224 -12.91 -6.64 13.38
C SER A 224 -14.24 -6.82 12.65
N PRO A 225 -15.00 -5.73 12.41
CA PRO A 225 -16.22 -5.79 11.60
C PRO A 225 -15.93 -5.91 10.09
N ILE A 226 -14.66 -5.79 9.68
CA ILE A 226 -14.20 -5.88 8.29
C ILE A 226 -13.05 -6.91 8.15
N PRO A 227 -12.79 -7.46 6.97
CA PRO A 227 -11.69 -8.40 6.75
C PRO A 227 -10.32 -7.83 7.13
N VAL A 228 -9.44 -8.70 7.62
CA VAL A 228 -8.06 -8.38 7.99
C VAL A 228 -7.09 -8.91 6.94
N VAL A 229 -6.15 -8.06 6.53
CA VAL A 229 -5.02 -8.38 5.68
C VAL A 229 -3.75 -8.26 6.52
N LEU A 230 -2.99 -9.34 6.63
CA LEU A 230 -1.71 -9.36 7.33
C LEU A 230 -0.70 -8.47 6.58
N TYR A 231 0.23 -7.82 7.28
CA TYR A 231 1.24 -7.00 6.64
C TYR A 231 2.65 -7.26 7.23
N SER A 232 3.49 -7.88 6.42
CA SER A 232 4.92 -8.15 6.70
C SER A 232 5.79 -7.16 5.93
N VAL A 233 6.59 -6.36 6.64
CA VAL A 233 7.49 -5.36 6.05
C VAL A 233 8.80 -5.29 6.85
N PRO A 234 9.71 -6.26 6.67
CA PRO A 234 10.94 -6.36 7.46
C PRO A 234 11.84 -5.13 7.32
N ALA A 235 11.81 -4.44 6.18
CA ALA A 235 12.56 -3.19 5.97
C ALA A 235 12.19 -2.08 6.98
N ASN A 236 10.97 -2.08 7.52
CA ASN A 236 10.51 -1.11 8.51
C ASN A 236 10.41 -1.70 9.92
N THR A 237 10.11 -3.00 10.04
CA THR A 237 9.82 -3.65 11.33
C THR A 237 11.01 -4.42 11.90
N GLY A 238 12.02 -4.71 11.09
CA GLY A 238 13.15 -5.55 11.49
C GLY A 238 12.81 -7.04 11.67
N LEU A 239 11.60 -7.48 11.32
CA LEU A 239 11.21 -8.88 11.36
C LEU A 239 10.22 -9.28 10.26
N ASP A 240 10.31 -10.53 9.82
CA ASP A 240 9.28 -11.15 8.98
C ASP A 240 8.20 -11.79 9.86
N LEU A 241 6.94 -11.71 9.41
CA LEU A 241 5.87 -12.52 9.99
C LEU A 241 6.17 -14.01 9.72
N PRO A 242 6.38 -14.89 10.73
CA PRO A 242 6.78 -16.27 10.50
C PRO A 242 5.77 -17.04 9.63
N VAL A 243 6.25 -17.90 8.71
CA VAL A 243 5.39 -18.63 7.75
C VAL A 243 4.39 -19.55 8.47
N ASP A 244 4.80 -20.19 9.57
CA ASP A 244 3.92 -21.00 10.42
C ASP A 244 2.79 -20.17 11.04
N ALA A 245 3.07 -18.92 11.44
CA ALA A 245 2.06 -17.97 11.89
C ALA A 245 1.10 -17.59 10.75
N VAL A 246 1.61 -17.25 9.56
CA VAL A 246 0.78 -16.93 8.38
C VAL A 246 -0.14 -18.10 8.03
N VAL A 247 0.38 -19.33 7.98
CA VAL A 247 -0.40 -20.53 7.66
C VAL A 247 -1.47 -20.80 8.72
N THR A 248 -1.17 -20.57 9.99
CA THR A 248 -2.16 -20.71 11.06
C THR A 248 -3.26 -19.67 10.93
N LEU A 249 -2.89 -18.40 10.72
CA LEU A 249 -3.81 -17.27 10.56
C LEU A 249 -4.66 -17.36 9.30
N SER A 250 -4.15 -17.96 8.22
CA SER A 250 -4.91 -18.14 6.96
C SER A 250 -6.18 -18.97 7.11
N LYS A 251 -6.33 -19.72 8.21
CA LYS A 251 -7.53 -20.52 8.51
C LYS A 251 -8.66 -19.70 9.15
N HIS A 252 -8.37 -18.48 9.59
CA HIS A 252 -9.35 -17.63 10.26
C HIS A 252 -10.31 -17.02 9.21
N PRO A 253 -11.64 -17.12 9.37
CA PRO A 253 -12.61 -16.72 8.34
C PRO A 253 -12.56 -15.23 8.00
N ASN A 254 -12.09 -14.40 8.93
CA ASN A 254 -11.95 -12.95 8.76
C ASN A 254 -10.53 -12.49 8.38
N ILE A 255 -9.59 -13.41 8.13
CA ILE A 255 -8.24 -13.08 7.63
C ILE A 255 -8.13 -13.52 6.17
N VAL A 256 -8.18 -12.56 5.25
CA VAL A 256 -8.36 -12.82 3.82
C VAL A 256 -7.06 -12.79 3.01
N GLY A 257 -5.95 -12.40 3.63
CA GLY A 257 -4.68 -12.38 2.90
C GLY A 257 -3.50 -11.77 3.64
N ILE A 258 -2.41 -11.60 2.90
CA ILE A 258 -1.18 -10.95 3.35
C ILE A 258 -0.62 -10.05 2.26
N LYS A 259 -0.12 -8.88 2.67
CA LYS A 259 0.84 -8.08 1.90
C LYS A 259 2.25 -8.41 2.41
N ASP A 260 3.10 -8.97 1.55
CA ASP A 260 4.50 -9.26 1.86
C ASP A 260 5.44 -8.32 1.10
N SER A 261 6.16 -7.47 1.85
CA SER A 261 7.14 -6.52 1.32
C SER A 261 8.58 -7.00 1.43
N GLY A 262 8.85 -8.24 1.86
CA GLY A 262 10.20 -8.76 2.07
C GLY A 262 10.98 -9.04 0.78
N GLY A 263 10.27 -9.30 -0.32
CA GLY A 263 10.87 -9.53 -1.65
C GLY A 263 11.47 -10.92 -1.85
N ASP A 264 11.42 -11.82 -0.85
CA ASP A 264 11.79 -13.22 -1.00
C ASP A 264 10.67 -14.01 -1.70
N VAL A 265 10.88 -14.27 -3.00
CA VAL A 265 9.91 -14.99 -3.83
C VAL A 265 9.77 -16.46 -3.43
N THR A 266 10.80 -17.06 -2.83
CA THR A 266 10.72 -18.45 -2.31
C THR A 266 9.76 -18.50 -1.13
N ARG A 267 9.85 -17.52 -0.23
CA ARG A 267 8.94 -17.36 0.89
C ARG A 267 7.51 -17.08 0.41
N ILE A 268 7.31 -16.19 -0.56
CA ILE A 268 5.99 -15.90 -1.13
C ILE A 268 5.37 -17.19 -1.72
N GLY A 269 6.12 -17.92 -2.54
CA GLY A 269 5.65 -19.19 -3.11
C GLY A 269 5.34 -20.24 -2.05
N LEU A 270 6.12 -20.30 -0.97
CA LEU A 270 5.84 -21.19 0.16
C LEU A 270 4.54 -20.84 0.89
N ILE A 271 4.27 -19.54 1.10
CA ILE A 271 3.01 -19.07 1.68
C ILE A 271 1.85 -19.50 0.78
N VAL A 272 1.88 -19.12 -0.50
CA VAL A 272 0.85 -19.50 -1.48
C VAL A 272 0.61 -21.02 -1.47
N HIS A 273 1.68 -21.82 -1.53
CA HIS A 273 1.59 -23.27 -1.53
C HIS A 273 0.92 -23.81 -0.26
N LYS A 274 1.28 -23.29 0.92
CA LYS A 274 0.75 -23.78 2.20
C LYS A 274 -0.65 -23.26 2.51
N THR A 275 -1.06 -22.13 1.96
CA THR A 275 -2.40 -21.55 2.15
C THR A 275 -3.38 -21.89 1.03
N ARG A 276 -2.98 -22.66 -0.01
CA ARG A 276 -3.81 -23.00 -1.19
C ARG A 276 -5.18 -23.65 -0.93
N ARG A 277 -5.42 -24.15 0.29
CA ARG A 277 -6.71 -24.75 0.71
C ARG A 277 -7.59 -23.78 1.50
N GLN A 278 -7.11 -22.55 1.69
CA GLN A 278 -7.78 -21.49 2.41
C GLN A 278 -8.12 -20.37 1.42
N ASP A 279 -9.11 -19.57 1.79
CA ASP A 279 -9.49 -18.37 1.07
C ASP A 279 -8.55 -17.21 1.43
N PHE A 280 -7.30 -17.33 1.02
CA PHE A 280 -6.21 -16.47 1.46
C PHE A 280 -5.36 -15.98 0.29
N GLN A 281 -5.36 -14.66 0.06
CA GLN A 281 -4.71 -14.01 -1.07
C GLN A 281 -3.36 -13.39 -0.67
N VAL A 282 -2.37 -13.50 -1.54
CA VAL A 282 -1.02 -12.94 -1.32
C VAL A 282 -0.79 -11.77 -2.26
N LEU A 283 -0.43 -10.61 -1.70
CA LEU A 283 -0.11 -9.38 -2.42
C LEU A 283 1.38 -9.06 -2.28
N ALA A 284 2.02 -8.72 -3.40
CA ALA A 284 3.38 -8.20 -3.39
C ALA A 284 3.42 -6.79 -2.79
N GLY A 285 4.42 -6.49 -1.96
CA GLY A 285 4.57 -5.18 -1.33
C GLY A 285 5.34 -4.14 -2.16
N SER A 286 5.83 -4.50 -3.36
CA SER A 286 6.63 -3.62 -4.22
C SER A 286 6.52 -4.01 -5.69
N ALA A 287 6.71 -3.06 -6.61
CA ALA A 287 6.70 -3.35 -8.04
C ALA A 287 8.01 -4.02 -8.52
N GLY A 288 9.08 -3.96 -7.73
CA GLY A 288 10.41 -4.51 -8.09
C GLY A 288 10.44 -6.02 -8.24
N PHE A 289 9.50 -6.74 -7.63
CA PHE A 289 9.41 -8.21 -7.68
C PHE A 289 8.00 -8.69 -8.07
N LEU A 290 7.17 -7.83 -8.67
CA LEU A 290 5.76 -8.10 -8.95
C LEU A 290 5.56 -9.26 -9.95
N LEU A 291 6.34 -9.28 -11.04
CA LEU A 291 6.32 -10.38 -12.02
C LEU A 291 6.59 -11.73 -11.36
N ALA A 292 7.66 -11.79 -10.57
CA ALA A 292 8.09 -13.02 -9.91
C ALA A 292 7.05 -13.49 -8.88
N SER A 293 6.44 -12.56 -8.15
CA SER A 293 5.31 -12.85 -7.24
C SER A 293 4.11 -13.45 -7.97
N TYR A 294 3.71 -12.90 -9.12
CA TYR A 294 2.64 -13.47 -9.94
C TYR A 294 2.99 -14.89 -10.41
N ALA A 295 4.23 -15.13 -10.83
CA ALA A 295 4.69 -16.45 -11.28
C ALA A 295 4.59 -17.53 -10.18
N VAL A 296 4.67 -17.14 -8.90
CA VAL A 296 4.50 -18.07 -7.75
C VAL A 296 3.10 -18.02 -7.13
N GLY A 297 2.14 -17.35 -7.77
CA GLY A 297 0.72 -17.37 -7.39
C GLY A 297 0.25 -16.25 -6.46
N ALA A 298 1.02 -15.17 -6.29
CA ALA A 298 0.45 -13.93 -5.77
C ALA A 298 -0.59 -13.37 -6.76
N VAL A 299 -1.55 -12.59 -6.25
CA VAL A 299 -2.74 -12.16 -7.01
C VAL A 299 -2.86 -10.64 -7.15
N GLY A 300 -1.82 -9.90 -6.78
CA GLY A 300 -1.88 -8.45 -6.74
C GLY A 300 -0.63 -7.81 -6.17
N GLY A 301 -0.67 -6.48 -6.08
CA GLY A 301 0.45 -5.70 -5.58
C GLY A 301 0.01 -4.38 -4.93
N VAL A 302 0.54 -4.10 -3.75
CA VAL A 302 0.49 -2.79 -3.12
C VAL A 302 1.79 -2.06 -3.44
N CYS A 303 1.80 -1.26 -4.50
CA CYS A 303 3.04 -0.75 -5.08
C CYS A 303 3.13 0.77 -4.98
N ALA A 304 4.13 1.30 -4.26
CA ALA A 304 4.39 2.74 -4.19
C ALA A 304 4.59 3.37 -5.58
N LEU A 305 5.25 2.64 -6.48
CA LEU A 305 5.47 3.05 -7.88
C LEU A 305 4.16 3.32 -8.64
N ALA A 306 3.04 2.69 -8.26
CA ALA A 306 1.75 2.88 -8.92
C ALA A 306 1.18 4.30 -8.74
N ASN A 307 1.67 5.08 -7.75
CA ASN A 307 1.32 6.50 -7.63
C ASN A 307 1.81 7.36 -8.80
N VAL A 308 2.86 6.91 -9.50
CA VAL A 308 3.47 7.66 -10.63
C VAL A 308 3.34 6.88 -11.94
N LEU A 309 3.54 5.57 -11.92
CA LEU A 309 3.51 4.68 -13.08
C LEU A 309 2.36 3.66 -13.00
N GLY A 310 1.18 4.07 -12.52
CA GLY A 310 0.03 3.18 -12.33
C GLY A 310 -0.35 2.39 -13.59
N ALA A 311 -0.27 3.00 -14.77
CA ALA A 311 -0.64 2.36 -16.04
C ALA A 311 0.30 1.20 -16.34
N GLN A 312 1.60 1.40 -16.12
CA GLN A 312 2.63 0.41 -16.37
C GLN A 312 2.57 -0.71 -15.34
N VAL A 313 2.27 -0.41 -14.07
CA VAL A 313 2.09 -1.45 -13.05
C VAL A 313 0.85 -2.31 -13.34
N CYS A 314 -0.28 -1.71 -13.71
CA CYS A 314 -1.47 -2.46 -14.15
C CYS A 314 -1.27 -3.20 -15.49
N GLN A 315 -0.43 -2.66 -16.38
CA GLN A 315 -0.04 -3.36 -17.60
C GLN A 315 0.77 -4.61 -17.25
N LEU A 316 1.72 -4.51 -16.31
CA LEU A 316 2.50 -5.66 -15.86
C LEU A 316 1.60 -6.76 -15.27
N GLU A 317 0.64 -6.40 -14.42
CA GLU A 317 -0.39 -7.32 -13.92
C GLU A 317 -1.13 -8.02 -15.07
N ARG A 318 -1.66 -7.27 -16.04
CA ARG A 318 -2.37 -7.83 -17.19
C ARG A 318 -1.51 -8.81 -17.98
N LEU A 319 -0.25 -8.45 -18.25
CA LEU A 319 0.68 -9.33 -18.96
C LEU A 319 0.91 -10.63 -18.19
N CYS A 320 1.02 -10.57 -16.86
CA CYS A 320 1.12 -11.76 -16.01
C CYS A 320 -0.16 -12.62 -16.07
N LEU A 321 -1.34 -12.00 -15.90
CA LEU A 321 -2.63 -12.69 -15.90
C LEU A 321 -2.99 -13.32 -17.25
N THR A 322 -2.47 -12.77 -18.36
CA THR A 322 -2.69 -13.28 -19.72
C THR A 322 -1.55 -14.18 -20.21
N GLY A 323 -0.56 -14.50 -19.37
CA GLY A 323 0.54 -15.40 -19.71
C GLY A 323 1.56 -14.83 -20.70
N GLN A 324 1.59 -13.51 -20.91
CA GLN A 324 2.53 -12.80 -21.79
C GLN A 324 3.88 -12.57 -21.08
N TRP A 325 4.53 -13.65 -20.66
CA TRP A 325 5.69 -13.61 -19.76
C TRP A 325 6.91 -12.87 -20.33
N GLU A 326 7.16 -12.95 -21.63
CA GLU A 326 8.30 -12.28 -22.26
C GLU A 326 8.15 -10.74 -22.21
N ASP A 327 6.96 -10.24 -22.54
CA ASP A 327 6.68 -8.80 -22.47
C ASP A 327 6.54 -8.32 -21.02
N ALA A 328 6.00 -9.16 -20.14
CA ALA A 328 5.98 -8.91 -18.70
C ALA A 328 7.41 -8.77 -18.15
N GLN A 329 8.34 -9.62 -18.59
CA GLN A 329 9.75 -9.54 -18.21
C GLN A 329 10.40 -8.24 -18.70
N LYS A 330 10.22 -7.87 -19.98
CA LYS A 330 10.74 -6.60 -20.52
C LYS A 330 10.21 -5.40 -19.73
N LEU A 331 8.92 -5.39 -19.39
CA LEU A 331 8.32 -4.33 -18.60
C LEU A 331 8.83 -4.32 -17.15
N GLN A 332 8.91 -5.48 -16.50
CA GLN A 332 9.45 -5.63 -15.15
C GLN A 332 10.86 -5.05 -15.06
N HIS A 333 11.75 -5.39 -15.99
CA HIS A 333 13.12 -4.86 -16.01
C HIS A 333 13.15 -3.32 -16.02
N ARG A 334 12.27 -2.69 -16.82
CA ARG A 334 12.15 -1.22 -16.89
C ARG A 334 11.56 -0.58 -15.64
N LEU A 335 10.87 -1.34 -14.80
CA LEU A 335 10.26 -0.84 -13.56
C LEU A 335 11.17 -0.99 -12.34
N ILE A 336 12.22 -1.82 -12.40
CA ILE A 336 13.12 -2.09 -11.25
C ILE A 336 13.81 -0.81 -10.76
N GLU A 337 14.51 -0.09 -11.63
CA GLU A 337 15.24 1.13 -11.24
C GLU A 337 14.31 2.23 -10.69
N PRO A 338 13.19 2.59 -11.37
CA PRO A 338 12.21 3.54 -10.81
C PRO A 338 11.63 3.08 -9.46
N ASN A 339 11.34 1.78 -9.31
CA ASN A 339 10.83 1.23 -8.06
C ASN A 339 11.86 1.37 -6.92
N THR A 340 13.12 1.05 -7.18
CA THR A 340 14.21 1.18 -6.21
C THR A 340 14.35 2.62 -5.75
N ALA A 341 14.37 3.58 -6.69
CA ALA A 341 14.52 5.01 -6.36
C ALA A 341 13.44 5.50 -5.38
N ILE A 342 12.17 5.15 -5.60
CA ILE A 342 11.07 5.56 -4.72
C ILE A 342 11.10 4.79 -3.39
N SER A 343 11.43 3.51 -3.41
CA SER A 343 11.46 2.67 -2.20
C SER A 343 12.58 3.08 -1.24
N THR A 344 13.75 3.48 -1.75
CA THR A 344 14.86 3.99 -0.93
C THR A 344 14.63 5.43 -0.46
N CYS A 345 13.87 6.24 -1.21
CA CYS A 345 13.50 7.58 -0.76
C CYS A 345 12.55 7.52 0.46
N SER A 346 11.58 6.59 0.48
CA SER A 346 10.70 6.41 1.64
C SER A 346 11.45 6.01 2.93
N SER A 347 12.61 5.35 2.82
CA SER A 347 13.48 5.03 3.97
C SER A 347 14.41 6.18 4.39
N THR A 348 14.49 7.26 3.62
CA THR A 348 15.42 8.39 3.85
C THR A 348 14.71 9.69 4.25
N ILE A 349 13.40 9.63 4.55
CA ILE A 349 12.60 10.77 5.06
C ILE A 349 12.71 10.92 6.59
N CYS A 350 13.58 10.14 7.26
CA CYS A 350 14.03 10.45 8.62
C CYS A 350 15.27 11.35 8.62
#